data_AF-A0A847WF75-F1
#
_entry.id   AF-A0A847WF75-F1
#
_cell.length_a   1.000
_cell.length_b   1.000
_cell.length_c   1.000
_cell.angle_alpha   90.00
_cell.angle_beta   90.00
_cell.angle_gamma   90.00
#
_symmetry.space_group_name_H-M   'P 1'
#
loop_
_entity.id
_entity.type
_entity.pdbx_description
1 polymer ?
#
loop_
_entity_poly.entity_id
_entity_poly.type
_entity_poly.pdbx_seq_one_letter_code
_entity_poly.pdbx_strand_id
1 'polypeptide(L)' 'TITTNLSFERWDEIFKDPVMTAAMIDRLTHKSYIVNMNGNSYMLKETQLWLEKQ' A
#
# COMPACT_ATOMS: atom_id res chain seq x y z
N THR A 1 3.64 -1.53 -11.93
CA THR A 1 2.63 -1.23 -10.89
C THR A 1 3.23 -1.54 -9.55
N ILE A 2 3.20 -0.59 -8.61
CA ILE A 2 3.70 -0.76 -7.24
C ILE A 2 2.47 -0.84 -6.33
N THR A 3 2.47 -1.79 -5.39
CA THR A 3 1.47 -1.88 -4.33
C THR A 3 2.17 -1.73 -2.98
N THR A 4 1.54 -1.00 -2.06
CA THR A 4 2.05 -0.80 -0.71
C THR A 4 0.89 -0.75 0.27
N ASN A 5 1.11 -1.27 1.47
CA ASN A 5 0.22 -1.11 2.62
C ASN A 5 0.65 0.04 3.53
N LEU A 6 1.70 0.79 3.16
CA LEU A 6 2.22 1.93 3.90
C LEU A 6 1.90 3.23 3.17
N SER A 7 1.45 4.23 3.93
CA SER A 7 1.33 5.61 3.45
C SER A 7 2.71 6.16 3.08
N PHE A 8 2.75 7.10 2.12
CA PHE A 8 4.01 7.69 1.66
C PHE A 8 4.83 8.36 2.76
N GLU A 9 4.18 8.92 3.77
CA GLU A 9 4.83 9.52 4.95
C GLU A 9 5.67 8.51 5.74
N ARG A 10 5.33 7.23 5.68
CA ARG A 10 6.03 6.15 6.38
C ARG A 10 7.14 5.52 5.56
N TRP A 11 7.36 5.97 4.33
CA TRP A 11 8.43 5.42 3.48
C TRP A 11 9.83 5.81 3.97
N ASP A 12 9.94 6.84 4.81
CA ASP A 12 11.20 7.18 5.50
C ASP A 12 11.68 6.07 6.43
N GLU A 13 10.76 5.24 6.99
CA GLU A 13 11.12 4.05 7.77
C GLU A 13 11.89 3.02 6.92
N ILE A 14 11.62 2.99 5.60
CA ILE A 14 12.22 2.04 4.65
C ILE A 14 13.53 2.58 4.10
N PHE A 15 13.50 3.81 3.57
CA PHE A 15 14.62 4.39 2.83
C PHE A 15 15.62 5.13 3.72
N LYS A 16 15.27 5.40 5.00
CA LYS A 16 16.12 5.97 6.07
C LYS A 16 16.70 7.37 5.80
N ASP A 17 16.48 7.93 4.62
CA ASP A 17 16.85 9.28 4.21
C ASP A 17 15.63 10.01 3.64
N PRO A 18 15.09 11.02 4.35
CA PRO A 18 13.87 11.72 3.95
C PRO A 18 14.00 12.49 2.64
N VAL A 19 15.20 13.00 2.33
CA VAL A 19 15.44 13.75 1.08
C VAL A 19 15.38 12.80 -0.11
N MET A 20 15.98 11.62 0.03
CA MET A 20 15.93 10.59 -1.02
C MET A 20 14.50 10.04 -1.18
N THR A 21 13.80 9.77 -0.09
CA THR A 21 12.41 9.28 -0.13
C THR A 21 11.50 10.25 -0.86
N ALA A 22 11.58 11.55 -0.54
CA ALA A 22 10.77 12.58 -1.18
C ALA A 22 11.05 12.66 -2.70
N ALA A 23 12.32 12.66 -3.11
CA ALA A 23 12.70 12.66 -4.52
C ALA A 23 12.25 11.37 -5.25
N MET A 24 12.20 10.23 -4.56
CA MET A 24 11.69 8.98 -5.13
C MET A 24 10.17 9.02 -5.30
N ILE A 25 9.43 9.47 -4.28
CA ILE A 25 7.97 9.62 -4.34
C ILE A 25 7.59 10.56 -5.49
N ASP A 26 8.24 11.73 -5.58
CA ASP A 26 8.00 12.70 -6.66
C ASP A 26 8.13 12.07 -8.06
N ARG A 27 9.24 11.33 -8.30
CA ARG A 27 9.44 10.63 -9.58
C ARG A 27 8.40 9.54 -9.84
N LEU A 28 7.96 8.83 -8.80
CA LEU A 28 6.96 7.77 -8.92
C LEU A 28 5.56 8.31 -9.19
N THR A 29 5.19 9.46 -8.59
CA THR A 29 3.85 10.06 -8.73
C THR A 29 3.71 10.93 -9.98
N HIS A 30 4.81 11.45 -10.54
CA HIS A 30 4.79 12.36 -11.70
C HIS A 30 4.03 11.82 -12.92
N LYS A 31 4.09 10.51 -13.19
CA LYS A 31 3.38 9.86 -14.32
C LYS A 31 2.64 8.60 -13.90
N SER A 32 2.04 8.61 -12.71
CA SER A 32 1.25 7.47 -12.24
C SER A 32 -0.12 7.89 -11.70
N TYR A 33 -1.00 6.90 -11.61
CA TYR A 33 -2.30 7.05 -10.99
C TYR A 33 -2.25 6.36 -9.62
N ILE A 34 -2.61 7.10 -8.58
CA ILE A 34 -2.67 6.58 -7.22
C ILE A 34 -4.09 6.04 -6.99
N VAL A 35 -4.19 4.76 -6.65
CA VAL A 35 -5.45 4.10 -6.33
C VAL A 35 -5.42 3.66 -4.87
N ASN A 36 -6.23 4.29 -4.04
CA ASN A 36 -6.34 3.96 -2.62
C ASN A 36 -7.26 2.75 -2.43
N MET A 37 -6.70 1.67 -1.89
CA MET A 37 -7.41 0.41 -1.64
C MET A 37 -7.88 0.35 -0.18
N ASN A 38 -9.12 0.78 0.07
CA ASN A 38 -9.72 0.81 1.41
C ASN A 38 -10.73 -0.36 1.63
N GLY A 39 -10.64 -1.42 0.83
CA GLY A 39 -11.54 -2.56 0.90
C GLY A 39 -11.19 -3.55 2.00
N ASN A 40 -12.17 -4.35 2.42
CA ASN A 40 -11.94 -5.48 3.32
C ASN A 40 -10.98 -6.50 2.69
N SER A 41 -10.17 -7.14 3.54
CA SER A 41 -9.27 -8.21 3.09
C SER A 41 -10.06 -9.35 2.46
N TYR A 42 -9.73 -9.67 1.21
CA TYR A 42 -10.33 -10.79 0.49
C TYR A 42 -10.12 -12.12 1.24
N MET A 43 -8.94 -12.32 1.83
CA MET A 43 -8.61 -13.54 2.60
C MET A 43 -9.47 -13.69 3.86
N LEU A 44 -9.76 -12.58 4.56
CA LEU A 44 -10.64 -12.62 5.73
C LEU A 44 -12.06 -12.99 5.33
N LYS A 45 -12.55 -12.45 4.21
CA LYS A 45 -13.86 -12.80 3.66
C LYS A 45 -13.94 -14.29 3.31
N GLU A 46 -12.94 -14.84 2.64
CA GLU A 46 -12.89 -16.28 2.32
C GLU A 46 -12.84 -17.15 3.57
N THR A 47 -12.05 -16.74 4.57
CA THR A 47 -11.95 -17.47 5.85
C THR A 47 -13.28 -17.49 6.60
N GLN A 48 -13.99 -16.37 6.64
CA GLN A 48 -15.34 -16.28 7.24
C GLN A 48 -16.33 -17.19 6.50
N LEU A 49 -16.35 -17.16 5.17
CA LEU A 49 -17.22 -18.04 4.36
C LEU A 49 -16.91 -19.52 4.56
N TRP A 50 -15.66 -19.88 4.82
CA TRP A 50 -15.27 -21.25 5.13
C TRP A 50 -15.77 -21.68 6.51
N LEU A 51 -15.63 -20.81 7.52
CA LEU A 51 -16.12 -21.07 8.88
C LEU A 51 -17.65 -21.19 8.94
N GLU A 52 -18.38 -20.39 8.17
CA GLU A 52 -19.85 -20.43 8.12
C GLU A 52 -20.42 -21.69 7.45
N LYS A 53 -19.60 -22.42 6.68
CA LYS A 53 -19.99 -23.67 5.99
C LYS A 53 -19.69 -24.93 6.79
N GLN A 54 -18.97 -24.82 7.91
CA GLN A 54 -18.78 -25.91 8.87
C GLN A 54 -19.97 -26.01 9.81
#